data_AF-A0AAN7ZFT1-F1
#
_entry.id   AF-A0AAN7ZFT1-F1
#
_cell.length_a   1.000
_cell.length_b   1.000
_cell.length_c   1.000
_cell.angle_alpha   90.00
_cell.angle_beta   90.00
_cell.angle_gamma   90.00
#
_symmetry.space_group_name_H-M   'P 1'
#
loop_
_entity.id
_entity.type
_entity.pdbx_description
1 polymer ?
#
loop_
_entity_poly.entity_id
_entity_poly.type
_entity_poly.pdbx_seq_one_letter_code
_entity_poly.pdbx_strand_id
1 'polypeptide(L)'
;MLSHSAWPHRMSPSTTRILGTTMSLAQSEESGIEPGHLATITGSLASFREPDDIDPVYDTDNTDLGSEPDENEMKRELLRDQWRQFFDQFDREGFGEIPWPDLVTVLGQPEFRQRVGTGKSEVLLEKARTATTPAITFQDFVNVMTGKRSRSFKCAVHHRDREVSSENDFHLLLVEPPLFRRMVQIIAEEFLTDERDRKYYADHYTCCPPPLFIIIITLVELGFFIYYSINTGELNPAGPVPIDSIFIYRPDKRIEIWRFLLYMMLHAGWLHLGFNLVVQLLVGLPLEMVHGSGRVALIYMAGVAAGSLGTSVFDTDVYLVGASGGVYALLAAHLANVLLNYNNMQCGILRLFGIFAIASCDVGYAIYSRYAAETMGPPVSYVAHLTGALAGLTIGLLVLKNFEQKLHEQLLWWIALGVYAACTIFAILFNIMNPTVDPIQNVGDGVNTQYIYNKFGV
;
A
#
# COMPACT_ATOMS: atom_id res chain seq x y z
N MET A 1 16.70 -34.22 28.33
CA MET A 1 15.40 -33.51 28.22
C MET A 1 15.73 -32.05 27.92
N LEU A 2 15.40 -31.42 26.79
CA LEU A 2 14.61 -31.77 25.61
C LEU A 2 15.32 -31.16 24.39
N SER A 3 15.46 -32.01 23.37
CA SER A 3 15.76 -31.70 21.98
C SER A 3 14.44 -31.32 21.29
N HIS A 4 14.45 -30.33 20.39
CA HIS A 4 14.08 -30.49 18.97
C HIS A 4 13.89 -29.15 18.27
N SER A 5 14.87 -28.81 17.43
CA SER A 5 14.77 -27.97 16.24
C SER A 5 14.40 -28.85 15.04
N ALA A 6 13.57 -28.34 14.12
CA ALA A 6 13.49 -28.83 12.74
C ALA A 6 12.70 -27.87 11.83
N TRP A 7 13.40 -27.19 10.92
CA TRP A 7 12.89 -26.74 9.63
C TRP A 7 13.82 -27.33 8.56
N PRO A 8 13.32 -28.00 7.51
CA PRO A 8 14.19 -28.62 6.52
C PRO A 8 14.49 -27.69 5.33
N HIS A 9 15.76 -27.40 5.11
CA HIS A 9 16.28 -26.92 3.82
C HIS A 9 16.51 -28.13 2.89
N ARG A 10 15.92 -28.09 1.70
CA ARG A 10 16.15 -29.07 0.63
C ARG A 10 17.31 -28.61 -0.25
N MET A 11 18.42 -29.36 -0.23
CA MET A 11 19.53 -29.26 -1.19
C MET A 11 19.20 -30.04 -2.48
N SER A 12 19.65 -29.52 -3.62
CA SER A 12 19.71 -30.22 -4.91
C SER A 12 21.14 -30.71 -5.16
N PRO A 13 21.36 -31.91 -5.74
CA PRO A 13 22.69 -32.44 -6.00
C PRO A 13 23.24 -31.94 -7.36
N SER A 14 24.47 -31.43 -7.38
CA SER A 14 25.24 -31.21 -8.60
C SER A 14 26.44 -32.16 -8.62
N THR A 15 26.46 -33.02 -9.65
CA THR A 15 27.49 -34.01 -9.93
C THR A 15 28.79 -33.37 -10.42
N THR A 16 29.89 -33.81 -9.81
CA THR A 16 31.30 -33.52 -10.10
C THR A 16 31.75 -33.93 -11.51
N ARG A 17 32.57 -33.10 -12.17
CA ARG A 17 33.75 -33.58 -12.92
C ARG A 17 34.87 -32.54 -12.95
N ILE A 18 36.08 -33.05 -12.72
CA ILE A 18 37.37 -32.37 -12.53
C ILE A 18 38.19 -32.48 -13.82
N LEU A 19 38.95 -31.43 -14.16
CA LEU A 19 40.28 -31.35 -14.82
C LEU A 19 40.44 -29.89 -15.31
N GLY A 20 41.48 -29.08 -15.08
CA GLY A 20 42.80 -29.22 -14.48
C GLY A 20 43.84 -28.43 -15.29
N THR A 21 44.39 -27.34 -14.72
CA THR A 21 45.65 -26.61 -15.10
C THR A 21 45.66 -25.84 -16.44
N THR A 22 46.21 -24.63 -16.65
CA THR A 22 47.44 -23.93 -16.20
C THR A 22 47.36 -22.39 -16.43
N MET A 23 48.21 -21.64 -15.72
CA MET A 23 48.39 -20.17 -15.69
C MET A 23 48.81 -19.49 -17.02
N SER A 24 48.47 -18.20 -17.18
CA SER A 24 49.41 -17.12 -17.57
C SER A 24 48.80 -15.73 -17.37
N LEU A 25 49.60 -14.81 -16.80
CA LEU A 25 49.39 -13.37 -16.75
C LEU A 25 49.49 -12.74 -18.15
N ALA A 26 48.76 -11.63 -18.36
CA ALA A 26 49.22 -10.47 -19.14
C ALA A 26 48.40 -9.22 -18.74
N GLN A 27 49.12 -8.12 -18.48
CA GLN A 27 48.63 -6.78 -18.10
C GLN A 27 48.38 -5.89 -19.35
N SER A 28 47.65 -4.78 -19.12
CA SER A 28 47.56 -3.52 -19.89
C SER A 28 46.95 -3.61 -21.31
N GLU A 29 46.10 -2.70 -21.79
CA GLU A 29 46.15 -1.24 -21.72
C GLU A 29 44.75 -0.57 -21.68
N GLU A 30 44.81 0.70 -21.28
CA GLU A 30 43.78 1.68 -20.98
C GLU A 30 43.49 2.58 -22.20
N SER A 31 42.23 2.95 -22.45
CA SER A 31 41.77 4.23 -23.05
C SER A 31 40.26 4.11 -23.33
N GLY A 32 39.34 4.98 -22.92
CA GLY A 32 39.44 6.32 -22.38
C GLY A 32 38.83 7.34 -23.35
N ILE A 33 37.50 7.43 -23.46
CA ILE A 33 36.78 8.60 -24.03
C ILE A 33 35.42 8.77 -23.33
N GLU A 34 35.28 9.89 -22.61
CA GLU A 34 34.04 10.47 -22.08
C GLU A 34 33.56 11.66 -22.99
N PRO A 35 32.32 12.14 -22.83
CA PRO A 35 31.52 12.77 -23.89
C PRO A 35 31.61 14.31 -23.95
N GLY A 36 31.29 14.88 -25.12
CA GLY A 36 31.33 16.34 -25.35
C GLY A 36 30.13 16.89 -26.14
N HIS A 37 29.39 17.76 -25.44
CA HIS A 37 28.73 19.00 -25.88
C HIS A 37 27.49 19.03 -26.79
N LEU A 38 26.43 19.61 -26.19
CA LEU A 38 25.31 20.34 -26.78
C LEU A 38 25.73 21.42 -27.81
N ALA A 39 24.90 21.61 -28.83
CA ALA A 39 24.70 22.92 -29.45
C ALA A 39 23.22 23.10 -29.86
N THR A 40 22.59 24.09 -29.23
CA THR A 40 21.31 24.72 -29.52
C THR A 40 21.39 25.52 -30.82
N ILE A 41 20.39 25.42 -31.71
CA ILE A 41 20.06 26.48 -32.67
C ILE A 41 18.54 26.72 -32.66
N THR A 42 18.21 27.97 -32.38
CA THR A 42 16.89 28.60 -32.40
C THR A 42 16.57 29.19 -33.78
N GLY A 43 15.28 29.29 -34.10
CA GLY A 43 14.72 30.39 -34.91
C GLY A 43 13.92 29.96 -36.14
N SER A 44 12.59 30.14 -36.13
CA SER A 44 11.93 31.30 -36.76
C SER A 44 10.41 31.25 -36.59
N LEU A 45 9.78 32.42 -36.63
CA LEU A 45 8.39 32.74 -36.26
C LEU A 45 7.63 33.33 -37.47
N ALA A 46 6.28 33.29 -37.42
CA ALA A 46 5.28 34.04 -38.22
C ALA A 46 4.96 33.51 -39.65
N SER A 47 3.75 33.60 -40.24
CA SER A 47 2.42 34.14 -39.88
C SER A 47 1.36 33.69 -40.92
N PHE A 48 0.10 33.59 -40.47
CA PHE A 48 -1.22 33.51 -41.12
C PHE A 48 -1.46 33.89 -42.62
N ARG A 49 -2.32 33.09 -43.30
CA ARG A 49 -3.49 33.53 -44.11
C ARG A 49 -4.41 32.36 -44.53
N GLU A 50 -5.71 32.57 -44.41
CA GLU A 50 -6.89 31.79 -44.90
C GLU A 50 -7.71 32.68 -45.87
N PRO A 51 -8.86 32.26 -46.47
CA PRO A 51 -9.21 31.00 -47.16
C PRO A 51 -9.96 31.29 -48.51
N ASP A 52 -10.36 30.24 -49.25
CA ASP A 52 -11.64 30.12 -50.02
C ASP A 52 -11.50 29.05 -51.13
N ASP A 53 -12.20 27.91 -51.00
CA ASP A 53 -13.31 27.51 -51.88
C ASP A 53 -13.72 26.02 -51.73
N ILE A 54 -15.00 25.85 -51.35
CA ILE A 54 -15.99 24.82 -51.79
C ILE A 54 -15.94 23.41 -51.16
N ASP A 55 -16.92 23.22 -50.25
CA ASP A 55 -17.53 21.98 -49.73
C ASP A 55 -18.32 21.19 -50.82
N PRO A 56 -18.66 19.88 -50.67
CA PRO A 56 -19.55 19.45 -49.58
C PRO A 56 -19.33 18.05 -48.95
N VAL A 57 -19.46 18.04 -47.62
CA VAL A 57 -20.38 17.24 -46.77
C VAL A 57 -20.40 15.71 -46.93
N TYR A 58 -19.95 15.01 -45.87
CA TYR A 58 -20.76 14.01 -45.16
C TYR A 58 -20.37 13.95 -43.67
N ASP A 59 -21.40 13.93 -42.83
CA ASP A 59 -21.39 13.79 -41.36
C ASP A 59 -20.45 12.71 -40.83
N THR A 60 -19.63 13.07 -39.83
CA THR A 60 -19.30 12.15 -38.73
C THR A 60 -19.33 12.90 -37.40
N ASP A 61 -20.25 12.46 -36.56
CA ASP A 61 -20.43 12.82 -35.16
C ASP A 61 -19.11 12.82 -34.36
N ASN A 62 -18.92 13.92 -33.63
CA ASN A 62 -18.45 13.99 -32.25
C ASN A 62 -17.63 12.80 -31.72
N THR A 63 -16.31 12.95 -31.65
CA THR A 63 -15.58 12.58 -30.43
C THR A 63 -14.39 13.52 -30.26
N ASP A 64 -14.51 14.35 -29.24
CA ASP A 64 -13.59 15.41 -28.86
C ASP A 64 -12.30 14.83 -28.27
N LEU A 65 -11.20 15.18 -28.94
CA LEU A 65 -9.86 15.51 -28.48
C LEU A 65 -9.48 15.24 -27.00
N GLY A 66 -8.35 14.54 -26.81
CA GLY A 66 -7.47 14.77 -25.66
C GLY A 66 -6.95 13.56 -24.88
N SER A 67 -6.70 12.40 -25.51
CA SER A 67 -5.84 11.37 -24.89
C SER A 67 -4.43 11.51 -25.44
N GLU A 68 -3.48 11.94 -24.59
CA GLU A 68 -2.07 11.63 -24.86
C GLU A 68 -1.97 10.12 -25.13
N PRO A 69 -1.34 9.69 -26.23
CA PRO A 69 -1.24 8.26 -26.52
C PRO A 69 -0.51 7.59 -25.36
N ASP A 70 -1.19 6.64 -24.70
CA ASP A 70 -0.63 5.79 -23.64
C ASP A 70 0.74 5.31 -24.12
N GLU A 71 1.82 5.55 -23.36
CA GLU A 71 3.17 5.08 -23.72
C GLU A 71 3.17 3.59 -24.06
N ASN A 72 2.25 2.80 -23.46
CA ASN A 72 2.07 1.40 -23.81
C ASN A 72 1.41 1.20 -25.18
N GLU A 73 0.50 2.07 -25.59
CA GLU A 73 -0.10 2.07 -26.93
C GLU A 73 0.92 2.49 -27.99
N MET A 74 1.67 3.57 -27.76
CA MET A 74 2.77 3.99 -28.64
C MET A 74 3.88 2.92 -28.72
N LYS A 75 4.27 2.30 -27.60
CA LYS A 75 5.20 1.17 -27.59
C LYS A 75 4.62 -0.06 -28.29
N ARG A 76 3.30 -0.30 -28.24
CA ARG A 76 2.63 -1.39 -28.97
C ARG A 76 2.58 -1.12 -30.47
N GLU A 77 2.33 0.12 -30.89
CA GLU A 77 2.38 0.53 -32.30
C GLU A 77 3.80 0.42 -32.84
N LEU A 78 4.80 0.94 -32.12
CA LEU A 78 6.22 0.79 -32.45
C LEU A 78 6.68 -0.68 -32.51
N LEU A 79 6.20 -1.52 -31.57
CA LEU A 79 6.47 -2.96 -31.60
C LEU A 79 5.75 -3.66 -32.77
N ARG A 80 4.51 -3.25 -33.10
CA ARG A 80 3.83 -3.74 -34.31
C ARG A 80 4.64 -3.37 -35.55
N ASP A 81 5.18 -2.16 -35.63
CA ASP A 81 6.00 -1.71 -36.75
C ASP A 81 7.31 -2.48 -36.87
N GLN A 82 8.01 -2.73 -35.75
CA GLN A 82 9.25 -3.52 -35.76
C GLN A 82 8.99 -4.98 -36.16
N TRP A 83 7.92 -5.60 -35.65
CA TRP A 83 7.56 -6.97 -36.02
C TRP A 83 6.97 -7.05 -37.41
N ARG A 84 6.34 -5.99 -37.92
CA ARG A 84 5.85 -5.89 -39.29
C ARG A 84 7.01 -5.88 -40.27
N GLN A 85 7.98 -4.98 -40.06
CA GLN A 85 9.20 -4.94 -40.88
C GLN A 85 9.97 -6.27 -40.86
N PHE A 86 9.94 -6.98 -39.73
CA PHE A 86 10.58 -8.29 -39.63
C PHE A 86 9.77 -9.39 -40.32
N PHE A 87 8.45 -9.37 -40.20
CA PHE A 87 7.55 -10.34 -40.85
C PHE A 87 7.56 -10.19 -42.36
N ASP A 88 7.55 -8.95 -42.86
CA ASP A 88 7.56 -8.62 -44.29
C ASP A 88 8.85 -9.09 -44.99
N GLN A 89 9.95 -9.35 -44.26
CA GLN A 89 11.16 -9.97 -44.84
C GLN A 89 10.91 -11.41 -45.33
N PHE A 90 9.90 -12.06 -44.78
CA PHE A 90 9.57 -13.46 -45.03
C PHE A 90 8.22 -13.64 -45.72
N ASP A 91 7.38 -12.61 -45.75
CA ASP A 91 6.18 -12.53 -46.57
C ASP A 91 6.55 -12.08 -48.00
N ARG A 92 6.98 -13.05 -48.82
CA ARG A 92 7.43 -12.80 -50.20
C ARG A 92 6.33 -12.23 -51.10
N GLU A 93 5.07 -12.47 -50.76
CA GLU A 93 3.93 -12.12 -51.59
C GLU A 93 3.20 -10.85 -51.10
N GLY A 94 3.47 -10.40 -49.87
CA GLY A 94 2.93 -9.18 -49.28
C GLY A 94 1.47 -9.30 -48.84
N PHE A 95 0.94 -10.53 -48.71
CA PHE A 95 -0.45 -10.77 -48.34
C PHE A 95 -0.71 -10.73 -46.83
N GLY A 96 0.34 -10.53 -46.02
CA GLY A 96 0.27 -10.59 -44.57
C GLY A 96 0.24 -12.01 -44.01
N GLU A 97 0.68 -13.00 -44.81
CA GLU A 97 0.72 -14.42 -44.43
C GLU A 97 2.04 -15.07 -44.86
N ILE A 98 2.56 -15.99 -44.04
CA ILE A 98 3.73 -16.79 -44.38
C ILE A 98 3.33 -18.28 -44.37
N PRO A 99 3.48 -19.02 -45.47
CA PRO A 99 3.23 -20.46 -45.49
C PRO A 99 4.02 -21.19 -44.41
N TRP A 100 3.40 -22.15 -43.71
CA TRP A 100 4.09 -22.88 -42.65
C TRP A 100 5.39 -23.57 -43.07
N PRO A 101 5.51 -24.16 -44.27
CA PRO A 101 6.78 -24.75 -44.73
C PRO A 101 7.92 -23.71 -44.80
N ASP A 102 7.60 -22.49 -45.24
CA ASP A 102 8.57 -21.40 -45.35
C ASP A 102 8.97 -20.90 -43.97
N LEU A 103 7.99 -20.73 -43.06
CA LEU A 103 8.26 -20.35 -41.68
C LEU A 103 9.13 -21.39 -40.95
N VAL A 104 8.87 -22.70 -41.14
CA VAL A 104 9.66 -23.77 -40.53
C VAL A 104 11.12 -23.73 -41.01
N THR A 105 11.33 -23.42 -42.29
CA THR A 105 12.67 -23.23 -42.85
C THR A 105 13.38 -22.04 -42.20
N VAL A 106 12.67 -20.93 -42.03
CA VAL A 106 13.18 -19.71 -41.39
C VAL A 106 13.46 -19.91 -39.89
N LEU A 107 12.63 -20.67 -39.18
CA LEU A 107 12.82 -21.03 -37.77
C LEU A 107 14.09 -21.86 -37.52
N GLY A 108 14.65 -22.48 -38.57
CA GLY A 108 15.93 -23.17 -38.56
C GLY A 108 17.14 -22.23 -38.64
N GLN A 109 16.95 -20.98 -39.06
CA GLN A 109 18.05 -20.04 -39.27
C GLN A 109 18.53 -19.42 -37.95
N PRO A 110 19.85 -19.31 -37.73
CA PRO A 110 20.40 -18.76 -36.49
C PRO A 110 20.05 -17.29 -36.28
N GLU A 111 19.97 -16.49 -37.36
CA GLU A 111 19.61 -15.07 -37.31
C GLU A 111 18.18 -14.84 -36.79
N PHE A 112 17.23 -15.66 -37.25
CA PHE A 112 15.85 -15.60 -36.80
C PHE A 112 15.75 -15.95 -35.31
N ARG A 113 16.43 -17.03 -34.88
CA ARG A 113 16.44 -17.46 -33.47
C ARG A 113 17.09 -16.45 -32.54
N GLN A 114 18.12 -15.75 -33.00
CA GLN A 114 18.77 -14.68 -32.20
C GLN A 114 17.81 -13.51 -31.96
N ARG A 115 17.01 -13.15 -32.96
CA ARG A 115 16.09 -12.01 -32.88
C ARG A 115 14.77 -12.32 -32.17
N VAL A 116 14.25 -13.54 -32.33
CA VAL A 116 12.96 -13.99 -31.76
C VAL A 116 13.13 -14.63 -30.38
N GLY A 117 14.32 -15.18 -30.09
CA GLY A 117 14.61 -15.97 -28.90
C GLY A 117 14.17 -17.43 -29.03
N THR A 118 14.85 -18.33 -28.32
CA THR A 118 14.64 -19.78 -28.39
C THR A 118 13.22 -20.19 -27.98
N GLY A 119 12.70 -19.66 -26.86
CA GLY A 119 11.37 -20.02 -26.36
C GLY A 119 10.23 -19.64 -27.31
N LYS A 120 10.28 -18.48 -27.96
CA LYS A 120 9.24 -18.07 -28.93
C LYS A 120 9.35 -18.84 -30.26
N SER A 121 10.57 -19.18 -30.66
CA SER A 121 10.82 -20.02 -31.84
C SER A 121 10.24 -21.42 -31.65
N GLU A 122 10.35 -22.00 -30.46
CA GLU A 122 9.72 -23.29 -30.12
C GLU A 122 8.19 -23.21 -30.16
N VAL A 123 7.60 -22.11 -29.67
CA VAL A 123 6.14 -21.89 -29.74
C VAL A 123 5.65 -21.79 -31.19
N LEU A 124 6.37 -21.07 -32.06
CA LEU A 124 6.03 -20.98 -33.48
C LEU A 124 6.18 -22.34 -34.20
N LEU A 125 7.19 -23.12 -33.84
CA LEU A 125 7.39 -24.46 -34.39
C LEU A 125 6.28 -25.42 -33.97
N GLU A 126 5.82 -25.34 -32.72
CA GLU A 126 4.69 -26.15 -32.24
C GLU A 126 3.37 -25.75 -32.91
N LYS A 127 3.16 -24.44 -33.12
CA LYS A 127 2.03 -23.95 -33.91
C LYS A 127 2.07 -24.48 -35.35
N ALA A 128 3.25 -24.52 -35.98
CA ALA A 128 3.38 -25.10 -37.32
C ALA A 128 3.04 -26.60 -37.35
N ARG A 129 3.41 -27.35 -36.30
CA ARG A 129 3.09 -28.79 -36.19
C ARG A 129 1.60 -29.08 -35.97
N THR A 130 0.90 -28.17 -35.32
CA THR A 130 -0.51 -28.34 -34.90
C THR A 130 -1.48 -27.49 -35.74
N ALA A 131 -0.98 -26.78 -36.76
CA ALA A 131 -1.76 -25.88 -37.56
C ALA A 131 -2.76 -26.63 -38.45
N THR A 132 -4.00 -26.15 -38.45
CA THR A 132 -5.05 -26.53 -39.41
C THR A 132 -5.13 -25.57 -40.60
N THR A 133 -4.44 -24.42 -40.52
CA THR A 133 -4.33 -23.43 -41.60
C THR A 133 -3.10 -23.68 -42.46
N PRO A 134 -3.10 -23.27 -43.75
CA PRO A 134 -1.94 -23.43 -44.63
C PRO A 134 -0.79 -22.45 -44.33
N ALA A 135 -1.08 -21.33 -43.66
CA ALA A 135 -0.12 -20.27 -43.36
C ALA A 135 -0.33 -19.66 -41.97
N ILE A 136 0.69 -18.95 -41.48
CA ILE A 136 0.59 -18.07 -40.31
C ILE A 136 0.27 -16.64 -40.76
N THR A 137 -0.69 -16.00 -40.11
CA THR A 137 -0.99 -14.58 -40.35
C THR A 137 -0.04 -13.68 -39.57
N PHE A 138 0.15 -12.43 -40.04
CA PHE A 138 0.88 -11.41 -39.30
C PHE A 138 0.34 -11.23 -37.86
N GLN A 139 -0.98 -11.26 -37.70
CA GLN A 139 -1.61 -11.10 -36.40
C GLN A 139 -1.28 -12.27 -35.45
N ASP A 140 -1.29 -13.51 -35.94
CA ASP A 140 -0.90 -14.68 -35.15
C ASP A 140 0.57 -14.67 -34.76
N PHE A 141 1.44 -14.23 -35.67
CA PHE A 141 2.86 -14.04 -35.40
C PHE A 141 3.07 -13.00 -34.29
N VAL A 142 2.48 -11.81 -34.41
CA VAL A 142 2.59 -10.76 -33.40
C VAL A 142 2.02 -11.18 -32.05
N ASN A 143 0.96 -11.98 -32.00
CA ASN A 143 0.42 -12.50 -30.74
C ASN A 143 1.47 -13.35 -29.98
N VAL A 144 2.27 -14.15 -30.69
CA VAL A 144 3.39 -14.90 -30.10
C VAL A 144 4.50 -13.93 -29.66
N MET A 145 4.83 -12.94 -30.50
CA MET A 145 5.94 -12.01 -30.24
C MET A 145 5.67 -11.04 -29.09
N THR A 146 4.44 -10.59 -28.92
CA THR A 146 4.01 -9.63 -27.89
C THR A 146 3.59 -10.30 -26.58
N GLY A 147 3.53 -11.64 -26.54
CA GLY A 147 3.10 -12.37 -25.35
C GLY A 147 1.61 -12.24 -25.03
N LYS A 148 0.80 -11.67 -25.95
CA LYS A 148 -0.67 -11.76 -25.89
C LYS A 148 -1.05 -13.23 -26.06
N ARG A 149 -1.22 -13.92 -24.93
CA ARG A 149 -1.69 -15.31 -24.88
C ARG A 149 -3.02 -15.39 -25.61
N SER A 150 -3.04 -15.98 -26.80
CA SER A 150 -4.31 -16.27 -27.47
C SER A 150 -5.13 -17.19 -26.56
N ARG A 151 -6.45 -17.07 -26.65
CA ARG A 151 -7.41 -17.90 -25.90
C ARG A 151 -7.09 -19.40 -26.09
N SER A 152 -6.63 -19.78 -27.29
CA SER A 152 -6.15 -21.11 -27.67
C SER A 152 -4.87 -21.57 -26.95
N PHE A 153 -3.93 -20.67 -26.64
CA PHE A 153 -2.74 -21.02 -25.86
C PHE A 153 -3.05 -21.19 -24.37
N LYS A 154 -3.98 -20.38 -23.82
CA LYS A 154 -4.55 -20.64 -22.49
C LYS A 154 -5.18 -22.04 -22.43
N CYS A 155 -5.97 -22.42 -23.44
CA CYS A 155 -6.54 -23.76 -23.56
C CYS A 155 -5.48 -24.86 -23.60
N ALA A 156 -4.43 -24.70 -24.42
CA ALA A 156 -3.36 -25.70 -24.53
C ALA A 156 -2.57 -25.89 -23.22
N VAL A 157 -2.35 -24.80 -22.47
CA VAL A 157 -1.70 -24.85 -21.15
C VAL A 157 -2.59 -25.55 -20.11
N HIS A 158 -3.90 -25.25 -20.08
CA HIS A 158 -4.85 -25.92 -19.18
C HIS A 158 -5.10 -27.40 -19.56
N HIS A 159 -4.91 -27.78 -20.83
CA HIS A 159 -5.00 -29.18 -21.27
C HIS A 159 -3.87 -30.06 -20.71
N ARG A 160 -2.74 -29.46 -20.31
CA ARG A 160 -1.63 -30.15 -19.65
C ARG A 160 -1.94 -30.48 -18.18
N ASP A 161 -2.84 -29.73 -17.57
CA ASP A 161 -3.29 -29.86 -16.18
C ASP A 161 -4.60 -30.64 -16.06
N ARG A 162 -4.87 -31.65 -16.91
CA ARG A 162 -5.93 -32.69 -16.74
C ARG A 162 -7.38 -32.26 -16.40
N GLU A 163 -7.73 -30.98 -16.35
CA GLU A 163 -9.00 -30.50 -15.78
C GLU A 163 -10.11 -30.19 -16.80
N VAL A 164 -9.94 -30.45 -18.10
CA VAL A 164 -11.01 -30.19 -19.08
C VAL A 164 -11.13 -31.35 -20.05
N SER A 165 -12.33 -31.93 -20.16
CA SER A 165 -12.61 -33.13 -20.97
C SER A 165 -13.56 -32.90 -22.15
N SER A 166 -13.95 -31.66 -22.46
CA SER A 166 -14.85 -31.36 -23.59
C SER A 166 -14.86 -29.87 -23.97
N GLU A 167 -14.95 -29.58 -25.28
CA GLU A 167 -15.22 -28.23 -25.85
C GLU A 167 -16.56 -27.63 -25.40
N ASN A 168 -17.49 -28.45 -24.91
CA ASN A 168 -18.79 -28.00 -24.39
C ASN A 168 -18.78 -27.75 -22.87
N ASP A 169 -17.66 -28.00 -22.18
CA ASP A 169 -17.46 -27.65 -20.77
C ASP A 169 -17.11 -26.16 -20.58
N PHE A 170 -17.25 -25.37 -21.65
CA PHE A 170 -17.06 -23.91 -21.69
C PHE A 170 -18.17 -23.11 -21.02
N HIS A 171 -19.05 -23.76 -20.25
CA HIS A 171 -19.47 -23.16 -19.00
C HIS A 171 -18.28 -23.22 -18.02
N LEU A 172 -17.26 -22.41 -18.32
CA LEU A 172 -16.60 -21.66 -17.27
C LEU A 172 -17.73 -20.88 -16.61
N LEU A 173 -18.38 -21.53 -15.65
CA LEU A 173 -18.94 -20.85 -14.52
C LEU A 173 -17.77 -19.97 -14.09
N LEU A 174 -17.82 -18.70 -14.48
CA LEU A 174 -17.32 -17.61 -13.68
C LEU A 174 -18.09 -17.76 -12.37
N VAL A 175 -17.74 -18.79 -11.59
CA VAL A 175 -18.12 -18.88 -10.20
C VAL A 175 -17.46 -17.64 -9.67
N GLU A 176 -18.28 -16.61 -9.48
CA GLU A 176 -17.83 -15.39 -8.89
C GLU A 176 -17.02 -15.78 -7.66
N PRO A 177 -15.77 -15.29 -7.53
CA PRO A 177 -14.96 -15.66 -6.38
C PRO A 177 -15.79 -15.36 -5.13
N PRO A 178 -15.78 -16.27 -4.14
CA PRO A 178 -16.54 -16.06 -2.91
C PRO A 178 -16.18 -14.70 -2.32
N LEU A 179 -17.11 -14.05 -1.62
CA LEU A 179 -16.94 -12.69 -1.08
C LEU A 179 -15.60 -12.51 -0.35
N PHE A 180 -15.19 -13.54 0.40
CA PHE A 180 -13.89 -13.57 1.07
C PHE A 180 -12.69 -13.44 0.11
N ARG A 181 -12.68 -14.20 -1.00
CA ARG A 181 -11.59 -14.12 -1.98
C ARG A 181 -11.58 -12.78 -2.72
N ARG A 182 -12.76 -12.21 -3.00
CA ARG A 182 -12.89 -10.84 -3.53
C ARG A 182 -12.31 -9.81 -2.55
N MET A 183 -12.65 -9.91 -1.27
CA MET A 183 -12.13 -9.03 -0.22
C MET A 183 -10.61 -9.11 -0.12
N VAL A 184 -10.03 -10.32 -0.11
CA VAL A 184 -8.57 -10.51 -0.06
C VAL A 184 -7.90 -9.91 -1.30
N GLN A 185 -8.50 -10.04 -2.50
CA GLN A 185 -7.99 -9.40 -3.72
C GLN A 185 -7.98 -7.87 -3.62
N ILE A 186 -9.07 -7.27 -3.15
CA ILE A 186 -9.16 -5.83 -2.93
C ILE A 186 -8.09 -5.37 -1.94
N ILE A 187 -7.91 -6.08 -0.82
CA ILE A 187 -6.89 -5.77 0.19
C ILE A 187 -5.48 -5.88 -0.42
N ALA A 188 -5.22 -6.90 -1.23
CA ALA A 188 -3.95 -7.07 -1.91
C ALA A 188 -3.67 -5.87 -2.84
N GLU A 189 -4.64 -5.47 -3.66
CA GLU A 189 -4.53 -4.31 -4.55
C GLU A 189 -4.37 -2.98 -3.79
N GLU A 190 -4.95 -2.90 -2.59
CA GLU A 190 -4.90 -1.69 -1.77
C GLU A 190 -3.56 -1.52 -1.04
N PHE A 191 -2.97 -2.62 -0.55
CA PHE A 191 -1.81 -2.55 0.36
C PHE A 191 -0.50 -3.12 -0.22
N LEU A 192 -0.56 -3.98 -1.24
CA LEU A 192 0.63 -4.55 -1.89
C LEU A 192 0.95 -3.81 -3.20
N THR A 193 2.23 -3.81 -3.54
CA THR A 193 2.81 -2.92 -4.54
C THR A 193 3.08 -3.66 -5.84
N ASP A 194 3.64 -4.86 -5.75
CA ASP A 194 3.93 -5.72 -6.90
C ASP A 194 2.74 -6.57 -7.34
N GLU A 195 2.47 -6.62 -8.64
CA GLU A 195 1.41 -7.48 -9.21
C GLU A 195 1.62 -8.96 -8.89
N ARG A 196 2.88 -9.41 -8.84
CA ARG A 196 3.22 -10.80 -8.47
C ARG A 196 2.84 -11.09 -7.03
N ASP A 197 3.14 -10.16 -6.11
CA ASP A 197 2.84 -10.30 -4.70
C ASP A 197 1.35 -10.19 -4.42
N ARG A 198 0.64 -9.28 -5.12
CA ARG A 198 -0.83 -9.18 -5.06
C ARG A 198 -1.49 -10.51 -5.40
N LYS A 199 -1.11 -11.09 -6.53
CA LYS A 199 -1.66 -12.36 -6.99
C LYS A 199 -1.27 -13.50 -6.06
N TYR A 200 0.00 -13.58 -5.67
CA TYR A 200 0.48 -14.61 -4.76
C TYR A 200 -0.26 -14.56 -3.42
N TYR A 201 -0.39 -13.38 -2.83
CA TYR A 201 -1.13 -13.16 -1.59
C TYR A 201 -2.59 -13.56 -1.74
N ALA A 202 -3.28 -13.08 -2.78
CA ALA A 202 -4.69 -13.39 -3.01
C ALA A 202 -4.97 -14.89 -3.24
N ASP A 203 -4.04 -15.62 -3.84
CA ASP A 203 -4.18 -17.05 -4.12
C ASP A 203 -3.77 -17.94 -2.92
N HIS A 204 -2.91 -17.47 -2.01
CA HIS A 204 -2.36 -18.26 -0.90
C HIS A 204 -2.78 -17.79 0.49
N TYR A 205 -3.59 -16.74 0.61
CA TYR A 205 -4.06 -16.26 1.90
C TYR A 205 -4.97 -17.29 2.58
N THR A 206 -4.58 -17.76 3.76
CA THR A 206 -5.24 -18.85 4.50
C THR A 206 -5.83 -18.41 5.84
N CYS A 207 -5.91 -17.09 6.11
CA CYS A 207 -6.22 -16.53 7.44
C CYS A 207 -5.26 -16.98 8.55
N CYS A 208 -4.07 -17.48 8.20
CA CYS A 208 -3.10 -18.01 9.15
C CYS A 208 -1.75 -17.28 8.98
N PRO A 209 -1.31 -16.47 9.97
CA PRO A 209 -1.99 -16.17 11.23
C PRO A 209 -3.22 -15.26 11.05
N PRO A 210 -4.27 -15.42 11.88
CA PRO A 210 -5.47 -14.59 11.79
C PRO A 210 -5.18 -13.15 12.27
N PRO A 211 -5.86 -12.13 11.72
CA PRO A 211 -5.70 -10.74 12.12
C PRO A 211 -6.43 -10.47 13.45
N LEU A 212 -5.82 -10.88 14.57
CA LEU A 212 -6.45 -10.85 15.88
C LEU A 212 -6.37 -9.49 16.58
N PHE A 213 -5.30 -8.72 16.40
CA PHE A 213 -5.04 -7.52 17.21
C PHE A 213 -6.13 -6.46 17.03
N ILE A 214 -6.42 -6.08 15.79
CA ILE A 214 -7.41 -5.05 15.46
C ILE A 214 -8.81 -5.48 15.89
N ILE A 215 -9.15 -6.75 15.69
CA ILE A 215 -10.45 -7.30 16.12
C ILE A 215 -10.56 -7.25 17.65
N ILE A 216 -9.54 -7.71 18.37
CA ILE A 216 -9.53 -7.74 19.83
C ILE A 216 -9.64 -6.32 20.39
N ILE A 217 -8.82 -5.38 19.93
CA ILE A 217 -8.81 -4.03 20.48
C ILE A 217 -10.14 -3.30 20.20
N THR A 218 -10.72 -3.47 19.00
CA THR A 218 -12.07 -3.00 18.64
C THR A 218 -13.14 -3.53 19.62
N LEU A 219 -13.11 -4.84 19.91
CA LEU A 219 -14.08 -5.46 20.80
C LEU A 219 -13.90 -5.00 22.25
N VAL A 220 -12.66 -4.79 22.70
CA VAL A 220 -12.36 -4.26 24.03
C VAL A 220 -12.88 -2.83 24.14
N GLU A 221 -12.56 -1.94 23.20
CA GLU A 221 -13.04 -0.55 23.16
C GLU A 221 -14.57 -0.48 23.17
N LEU A 222 -15.23 -1.31 22.37
CA LEU A 222 -16.69 -1.43 22.34
C LEU A 222 -17.24 -1.92 23.69
N GLY A 223 -16.62 -2.92 24.32
CA GLY A 223 -17.03 -3.44 25.62
C GLY A 223 -16.91 -2.40 26.74
N PHE A 224 -15.81 -1.64 26.77
CA PHE A 224 -15.64 -0.52 27.69
C PHE A 224 -16.70 0.55 27.48
N PHE A 225 -16.98 0.93 26.23
CA PHE A 225 -17.99 1.92 25.92
C PHE A 225 -19.39 1.47 26.36
N ILE A 226 -19.77 0.22 26.09
CA ILE A 226 -21.05 -0.36 26.53
C ILE A 226 -21.14 -0.33 28.06
N TYR A 227 -20.09 -0.77 28.76
CA TYR A 227 -20.06 -0.79 30.23
C TYR A 227 -20.30 0.60 30.81
N TYR A 228 -19.57 1.62 30.32
CA TYR A 228 -19.74 2.99 30.82
C TYR A 228 -21.10 3.58 30.45
N SER A 229 -21.60 3.33 29.23
CA SER A 229 -22.92 3.82 28.79
C SER A 229 -24.06 3.24 29.62
N ILE A 230 -23.98 1.96 29.99
CA ILE A 230 -24.97 1.32 30.87
C ILE A 230 -24.91 1.92 32.27
N ASN A 231 -23.70 2.15 32.80
CA ASN A 231 -23.53 2.65 34.16
C ASN A 231 -23.92 4.13 34.31
N THR A 232 -23.71 4.95 33.27
CA THR A 232 -24.13 6.36 33.28
C THR A 232 -25.59 6.53 32.88
N GLY A 233 -26.17 5.55 32.16
CA GLY A 233 -27.53 5.62 31.64
C GLY A 233 -27.69 6.58 30.45
N GLU A 234 -26.58 6.99 29.83
CA GLU A 234 -26.57 7.96 28.73
C GLU A 234 -25.90 7.40 27.48
N LEU A 235 -26.50 7.68 26.32
CA LEU A 235 -25.95 7.34 25.00
C LEU A 235 -26.02 8.59 24.12
N ASN A 236 -25.05 9.50 24.28
CA ASN A 236 -25.01 10.75 23.54
C ASN A 236 -23.91 10.75 22.47
N PRO A 237 -24.05 11.54 21.39
CA PRO A 237 -23.04 11.63 20.33
C PRO A 237 -21.67 12.10 20.84
N ALA A 238 -21.65 12.98 21.84
CA ALA A 238 -20.45 13.61 22.39
C ALA A 238 -20.33 13.49 23.93
N GLY A 239 -21.08 12.56 24.54
CA GLY A 239 -21.07 12.35 25.99
C GLY A 239 -21.70 11.02 26.41
N PRO A 240 -21.60 10.65 27.70
CA PRO A 240 -20.78 11.27 28.74
C PRO A 240 -19.34 10.74 28.70
N VAL A 241 -18.38 11.61 29.04
CA VAL A 241 -16.98 11.22 29.18
C VAL A 241 -16.77 10.57 30.55
N PRO A 242 -16.21 9.35 30.65
CA PRO A 242 -15.93 8.71 31.94
C PRO A 242 -14.71 9.33 32.64
N ILE A 243 -14.86 10.57 33.12
CA ILE A 243 -13.79 11.41 33.71
C ILE A 243 -13.22 10.80 35.00
N ASP A 244 -14.04 10.08 35.76
CA ASP A 244 -13.63 9.44 37.02
C ASP A 244 -12.94 8.08 36.81
N SER A 245 -12.81 7.62 35.57
CA SER A 245 -12.19 6.33 35.27
C SER A 245 -10.71 6.27 35.70
N ILE A 246 -10.28 5.11 36.16
CA ILE A 246 -8.86 4.84 36.44
C ILE A 246 -8.00 4.79 35.16
N PHE A 247 -8.63 4.72 33.98
CA PHE A 247 -7.96 4.58 32.70
C PHE A 247 -7.77 5.91 31.95
N ILE A 248 -8.55 6.94 32.26
CA ILE A 248 -8.44 8.25 31.60
C ILE A 248 -7.06 8.85 31.83
N TYR A 249 -6.48 9.44 30.80
CA TYR A 249 -5.26 10.23 30.96
C TYR A 249 -5.58 11.50 31.73
N ARG A 250 -4.82 11.73 32.79
CA ARG A 250 -5.02 12.81 33.74
C ARG A 250 -3.70 13.56 33.94
N PRO A 251 -3.63 14.85 33.58
CA PRO A 251 -2.41 15.63 33.75
C PRO A 251 -1.94 15.71 35.21
N ASP A 252 -2.87 15.71 36.16
CA ASP A 252 -2.63 15.73 37.60
C ASP A 252 -2.08 14.40 38.14
N LYS A 253 -2.19 13.30 37.39
CA LYS A 253 -1.81 11.95 37.83
C LYS A 253 -0.77 11.29 36.93
N ARG A 254 0.23 12.06 36.47
CA ARG A 254 1.28 11.57 35.55
C ARG A 254 2.17 10.45 36.11
N ILE A 255 2.20 10.26 37.43
CA ILE A 255 2.90 9.14 38.09
C ILE A 255 2.18 7.80 37.82
N GLU A 256 0.87 7.82 37.55
CA GLU A 256 0.06 6.64 37.24
C GLU A 256 0.29 6.22 35.77
N ILE A 257 1.45 5.65 35.48
CA ILE A 257 1.98 5.41 34.11
C ILE A 257 1.02 4.65 33.18
N TRP A 258 0.14 3.80 33.70
CA TRP A 258 -0.83 3.07 32.89
C TRP A 258 -1.82 4.00 32.18
N ARG A 259 -2.07 5.20 32.72
CA ARG A 259 -2.94 6.22 32.11
C ARG A 259 -2.42 6.74 30.78
N PHE A 260 -1.10 6.63 30.51
CA PHE A 260 -0.52 6.98 29.21
C PHE A 260 -0.88 5.99 28.11
N LEU A 261 -1.36 4.78 28.46
CA LEU A 261 -1.73 3.75 27.49
C LEU A 261 -3.21 3.43 27.52
N LEU A 262 -3.79 3.24 28.71
CA LEU A 262 -5.14 2.72 28.86
C LEU A 262 -6.25 3.73 28.54
N TYR A 263 -5.91 5.00 28.33
CA TYR A 263 -6.87 6.01 27.88
C TYR A 263 -7.54 5.66 26.55
N MET A 264 -6.86 4.85 25.71
CA MET A 264 -7.38 4.36 24.43
C MET A 264 -8.69 3.58 24.57
N MET A 265 -8.91 2.96 25.74
CA MET A 265 -10.07 2.11 26.02
C MET A 265 -11.35 2.91 26.25
N LEU A 266 -11.22 4.20 26.59
CA LEU A 266 -12.35 5.07 26.91
C LEU A 266 -12.70 5.94 25.71
N HIS A 267 -13.97 6.25 25.54
CA HIS A 267 -14.43 7.13 24.46
C HIS A 267 -15.45 8.14 25.00
N ALA A 268 -15.48 9.31 24.36
CA ALA A 268 -16.28 10.45 24.80
C ALA A 268 -17.76 10.36 24.38
N GLY A 269 -18.11 9.50 23.43
CA GLY A 269 -19.47 9.38 22.88
C GLY A 269 -19.50 8.41 21.70
N TRP A 270 -20.69 8.08 21.21
CA TRP A 270 -20.83 7.05 20.17
C TRP A 270 -20.29 7.49 18.80
N LEU A 271 -20.27 8.80 18.48
CA LEU A 271 -19.65 9.30 17.25
C LEU A 271 -18.13 9.14 17.31
N HIS A 272 -17.52 9.51 18.45
CA HIS A 272 -16.08 9.39 18.65
C HIS A 272 -15.65 7.91 18.60
N LEU A 273 -16.35 7.01 19.28
CA LEU A 273 -16.10 5.57 19.17
C LEU A 273 -16.31 5.08 17.72
N GLY A 274 -17.45 5.40 17.11
CA GLY A 274 -17.81 4.94 15.78
C GLY A 274 -16.77 5.29 14.73
N PHE A 275 -16.24 6.52 14.76
CA PHE A 275 -15.15 6.93 13.88
C PHE A 275 -13.89 6.08 14.08
N ASN A 276 -13.45 5.90 15.33
CA ASN A 276 -12.28 5.08 15.64
C ASN A 276 -12.45 3.64 15.15
N LEU A 277 -13.59 3.01 15.42
CA LEU A 277 -13.87 1.64 14.98
C LEU A 277 -13.91 1.52 13.46
N VAL A 278 -14.53 2.48 12.76
CA VAL A 278 -14.59 2.49 11.29
C VAL A 278 -13.18 2.56 10.70
N VAL A 279 -12.34 3.50 11.14
CA VAL A 279 -10.98 3.62 10.60
C VAL A 279 -10.12 2.43 10.99
N GLN A 280 -10.24 1.94 12.23
CA GLN A 280 -9.53 0.76 12.72
C GLN A 280 -9.86 -0.49 11.90
N LEU A 281 -11.13 -0.69 11.55
CA LEU A 281 -11.57 -1.84 10.74
C LEU A 281 -11.27 -1.65 9.24
N LEU A 282 -11.43 -0.45 8.69
CA LEU A 282 -11.19 -0.20 7.26
C LEU A 282 -9.71 -0.10 6.89
N VAL A 283 -8.87 0.41 7.78
CA VAL A 283 -7.43 0.63 7.53
C VAL A 283 -6.58 -0.34 8.34
N GLY A 284 -6.86 -0.48 9.64
CA GLY A 284 -6.08 -1.33 10.53
C GLY A 284 -6.18 -2.81 10.18
N LEU A 285 -7.38 -3.33 9.94
CA LEU A 285 -7.57 -4.77 9.66
C LEU A 285 -6.86 -5.20 8.37
N PRO A 286 -7.00 -4.50 7.22
CA PRO A 286 -6.20 -4.82 6.03
C PRO A 286 -4.69 -4.71 6.25
N LEU A 287 -4.21 -3.68 6.97
CA LEU A 287 -2.79 -3.58 7.35
C LEU A 287 -2.35 -4.82 8.15
N GLU A 288 -3.18 -5.29 9.07
CA GLU A 288 -2.88 -6.46 9.88
C GLU A 288 -2.86 -7.75 9.05
N MET A 289 -3.79 -7.89 8.10
CA MET A 289 -3.83 -9.03 7.19
C MET A 289 -2.59 -9.12 6.31
N VAL A 290 -1.98 -7.99 5.94
CA VAL A 290 -0.80 -7.93 5.06
C VAL A 290 0.51 -7.99 5.84
N HIS A 291 0.61 -7.26 6.95
CA HIS A 291 1.85 -7.10 7.70
C HIS A 291 1.94 -7.96 8.96
N GLY A 292 0.82 -8.47 9.46
CA GLY A 292 0.72 -9.32 10.65
C GLY A 292 0.48 -8.56 11.96
N SER A 293 -0.16 -9.23 12.92
CA SER A 293 -0.64 -8.68 14.19
C SER A 293 0.42 -7.95 15.01
N GLY A 294 1.59 -8.54 15.22
CA GLY A 294 2.62 -7.95 16.09
C GLY A 294 3.15 -6.60 15.58
N ARG A 295 3.21 -6.43 14.26
CA ARG A 295 3.69 -5.20 13.62
C ARG A 295 2.68 -4.07 13.72
N VAL A 296 1.42 -4.39 13.42
CA VAL A 296 0.31 -3.44 13.54
C VAL A 296 0.09 -3.06 15.00
N ALA A 297 0.21 -4.01 15.93
CA ALA A 297 0.16 -3.75 17.36
C ALA A 297 1.26 -2.77 17.81
N LEU A 298 2.49 -2.93 17.32
CA LEU A 298 3.58 -2.01 17.64
C LEU A 298 3.28 -0.58 17.15
N ILE A 299 2.81 -0.43 15.90
CA ILE A 299 2.47 0.87 15.31
C ILE A 299 1.34 1.53 16.12
N TYR A 300 0.27 0.79 16.39
CA TYR A 300 -0.88 1.28 17.14
C TYR A 300 -0.48 1.73 18.56
N MET A 301 0.24 0.87 19.29
CA MET A 301 0.66 1.16 20.67
C MET A 301 1.68 2.30 20.75
N ALA A 302 2.58 2.42 19.77
CA ALA A 302 3.48 3.56 19.65
C ALA A 302 2.70 4.86 19.43
N GLY A 303 1.66 4.82 18.58
CA GLY A 303 0.73 5.93 18.38
C GLY A 303 0.02 6.36 19.65
N VAL A 304 -0.55 5.40 20.39
CA VAL A 304 -1.23 5.65 21.67
C VAL A 304 -0.28 6.29 22.68
N ALA A 305 0.93 5.74 22.84
CA ALA A 305 1.93 6.28 23.75
C ALA A 305 2.41 7.68 23.33
N ALA A 306 2.68 7.90 22.05
CA ALA A 306 3.06 9.21 21.53
C ALA A 306 1.92 10.23 21.65
N GLY A 307 0.66 9.79 21.55
CA GLY A 307 -0.52 10.62 21.74
C GLY A 307 -0.57 11.23 23.15
N SER A 308 -0.46 10.41 24.18
CA SER A 308 -0.49 10.86 25.58
C SER A 308 0.80 11.60 25.99
N LEU A 309 1.98 11.11 25.57
CA LEU A 309 3.25 11.80 25.81
C LEU A 309 3.29 13.17 25.13
N GLY A 310 2.84 13.27 23.88
CA GLY A 310 2.71 14.52 23.15
C GLY A 310 1.77 15.50 23.84
N THR A 311 0.57 15.03 24.20
CA THR A 311 -0.41 15.82 24.97
C THR A 311 0.19 16.32 26.27
N SER A 312 0.92 15.48 27.01
CA SER A 312 1.56 15.86 28.27
C SER A 312 2.58 17.00 28.17
N VAL A 313 3.18 17.18 26.98
CA VAL A 313 4.21 18.20 26.71
C VAL A 313 3.59 19.47 26.12
N PHE A 314 2.67 19.33 25.17
CA PHE A 314 2.16 20.46 24.38
C PHE A 314 0.75 20.93 24.78
N ASP A 315 0.01 20.15 25.57
CA ASP A 315 -1.36 20.45 26.02
C ASP A 315 -1.52 19.98 27.48
N THR A 316 -0.74 20.60 28.37
CA THR A 316 -0.43 20.12 29.71
C THR A 316 -1.62 20.00 30.67
N ASP A 317 -2.77 20.57 30.34
CA ASP A 317 -3.95 20.61 31.23
C ASP A 317 -5.13 19.79 30.69
N VAL A 318 -4.94 19.02 29.62
CA VAL A 318 -6.02 18.30 28.93
C VAL A 318 -6.09 16.84 29.31
N TYR A 319 -7.31 16.39 29.59
CA TYR A 319 -7.66 14.99 29.80
C TYR A 319 -7.75 14.31 28.44
N LEU A 320 -7.23 13.09 28.33
CA LEU A 320 -7.25 12.33 27.08
C LEU A 320 -8.06 11.04 27.24
N VAL A 321 -8.94 10.81 26.27
CA VAL A 321 -9.69 9.57 26.05
C VAL A 321 -9.70 9.30 24.54
N GLY A 322 -9.75 8.04 24.16
CA GLY A 322 -9.97 7.61 22.78
C GLY A 322 -8.77 6.90 22.18
N ALA A 323 -9.08 5.94 21.32
CA ALA A 323 -8.15 5.15 20.51
C ALA A 323 -7.36 5.97 19.47
N SER A 324 -7.70 7.25 19.29
CA SER A 324 -7.33 8.03 18.12
C SER A 324 -5.82 8.22 17.93
N GLY A 325 -5.02 8.27 19.00
CA GLY A 325 -3.56 8.26 18.86
C GLY A 325 -3.04 7.03 18.09
N GLY A 326 -3.62 5.85 18.33
CA GLY A 326 -3.31 4.63 17.60
C GLY A 326 -3.92 4.61 16.20
N VAL A 327 -5.17 5.08 16.05
CA VAL A 327 -5.84 5.16 14.74
C VAL A 327 -5.10 6.08 13.76
N TYR A 328 -4.67 7.25 14.21
CA TYR A 328 -3.86 8.16 13.39
C TYR A 328 -2.48 7.58 13.08
N ALA A 329 -1.92 6.76 13.98
CA ALA A 329 -0.70 6.04 13.67
C ALA A 329 -0.91 5.01 12.54
N LEU A 330 -2.04 4.31 12.51
CA LEU A 330 -2.39 3.40 11.41
C LEU A 330 -2.63 4.16 10.10
N LEU A 331 -3.36 5.28 10.12
CA LEU A 331 -3.56 6.15 8.96
C LEU A 331 -2.23 6.66 8.41
N ALA A 332 -1.33 7.12 9.28
CA ALA A 332 -0.02 7.62 8.87
C ALA A 332 0.91 6.50 8.37
N ALA A 333 0.85 5.30 8.94
CA ALA A 333 1.57 4.14 8.45
C ALA A 333 1.07 3.71 7.06
N HIS A 334 -0.25 3.74 6.84
CA HIS A 334 -0.84 3.53 5.52
C HIS A 334 -0.43 4.62 4.53
N LEU A 335 -0.44 5.90 4.94
CA LEU A 335 0.06 7.01 4.14
C LEU A 335 1.52 6.80 3.73
N ALA A 336 2.39 6.38 4.67
CA ALA A 336 3.78 6.08 4.37
C ALA A 336 3.90 4.97 3.31
N ASN A 337 3.09 3.91 3.41
CA ASN A 337 3.03 2.84 2.42
C ASN A 337 2.61 3.37 1.04
N VAL A 338 1.60 4.25 0.99
CA VAL A 338 1.13 4.87 -0.26
C VAL A 338 2.20 5.78 -0.87
N LEU A 339 2.87 6.60 -0.08
CA LEU A 339 3.89 7.54 -0.56
C LEU A 339 5.14 6.83 -1.08
N LEU A 340 5.62 5.80 -0.38
CA LEU A 340 6.77 5.02 -0.82
C LEU A 340 6.52 4.27 -2.13
N ASN A 341 5.26 3.89 -2.38
CA ASN A 341 4.88 3.03 -3.49
C ASN A 341 3.96 3.70 -4.50
N TYR A 342 3.91 5.04 -4.49
CA TYR A 342 2.96 5.84 -5.26
C TYR A 342 2.94 5.48 -6.76
N ASN A 343 4.13 5.26 -7.33
CA ASN A 343 4.29 4.94 -8.76
C ASN A 343 3.76 3.54 -9.14
N ASN A 344 3.57 2.65 -8.17
CA ASN A 344 3.16 1.25 -8.37
C ASN A 344 1.69 1.02 -7.95
N MET A 345 1.01 2.04 -7.43
CA MET A 345 -0.37 1.96 -6.96
C MET A 345 -1.33 2.58 -7.97
N GLN A 346 -2.30 1.79 -8.43
CA GLN A 346 -3.38 2.31 -9.26
C GLN A 346 -4.22 3.30 -8.43
N CYS A 347 -4.54 4.45 -9.02
CA CYS A 347 -5.34 5.49 -8.35
C CYS A 347 -4.72 6.03 -7.04
N GLY A 348 -3.39 6.12 -6.93
CA GLY A 348 -2.70 6.63 -5.73
C GLY A 348 -3.24 7.99 -5.23
N ILE A 349 -3.63 8.89 -6.14
CA ILE A 349 -4.18 10.21 -5.77
C ILE A 349 -5.54 10.13 -5.06
N LEU A 350 -6.42 9.20 -5.46
CA LEU A 350 -7.72 8.99 -4.81
C LEU A 350 -7.53 8.41 -3.41
N ARG A 351 -6.54 7.53 -3.23
CA ARG A 351 -6.17 6.96 -1.92
C ARG A 351 -5.65 8.04 -0.98
N LEU A 352 -4.73 8.88 -1.46
CA LEU A 352 -4.24 10.04 -0.71
C LEU A 352 -5.39 10.98 -0.33
N PHE A 353 -6.26 11.32 -1.29
CA PHE A 353 -7.42 12.15 -1.01
C PHE A 353 -8.32 11.55 0.07
N GLY A 354 -8.61 10.24 0.01
CA GLY A 354 -9.41 9.54 1.01
C GLY A 354 -8.79 9.62 2.41
N ILE A 355 -7.49 9.37 2.54
CA ILE A 355 -6.76 9.49 3.82
C ILE A 355 -6.86 10.92 4.37
N PHE A 356 -6.56 11.92 3.55
CA PHE A 356 -6.57 13.31 3.98
C PHE A 356 -7.99 13.82 4.29
N ALA A 357 -9.00 13.38 3.55
CA ALA A 357 -10.40 13.71 3.81
C ALA A 357 -10.85 13.17 5.17
N ILE A 358 -10.60 11.88 5.44
CA ILE A 358 -10.92 11.23 6.72
C ILE A 358 -10.21 11.94 7.88
N ALA A 359 -8.90 12.15 7.77
CA ALA A 359 -8.12 12.80 8.81
C ALA A 359 -8.55 14.27 9.03
N SER A 360 -8.83 15.01 7.96
CA SER A 360 -9.21 16.42 8.04
C SER A 360 -10.61 16.62 8.61
N CYS A 361 -11.56 15.74 8.28
CA CYS A 361 -12.89 15.76 8.90
C CYS A 361 -12.84 15.56 10.42
N ASP A 362 -12.06 14.59 10.88
CA ASP A 362 -11.96 14.27 12.30
C ASP A 362 -11.10 15.28 13.10
N VAL A 363 -9.94 15.70 12.58
CA VAL A 363 -9.17 16.81 13.18
C VAL A 363 -10.00 18.09 13.19
N GLY A 364 -10.72 18.37 12.11
CA GLY A 364 -11.63 19.52 12.01
C GLY A 364 -12.73 19.49 13.08
N TYR A 365 -13.32 18.32 13.32
CA TYR A 365 -14.28 18.10 14.41
C TYR A 365 -13.64 18.29 15.80
N ALA A 366 -12.42 17.78 16.02
CA ALA A 366 -11.70 17.97 17.28
C ALA A 366 -11.36 19.45 17.55
N ILE A 367 -10.97 20.20 16.52
CA ILE A 367 -10.70 21.64 16.62
C ILE A 367 -12.02 22.41 16.86
N TYR A 368 -13.08 22.10 16.10
CA TYR A 368 -14.39 22.74 16.25
C TYR A 368 -14.97 22.53 17.65
N SER A 369 -14.96 21.28 18.15
CA SER A 369 -15.44 20.98 19.50
C SER A 369 -14.64 21.68 20.59
N ARG A 370 -13.34 21.92 20.39
CA ARG A 370 -12.49 22.64 21.35
C ARG A 370 -12.74 24.15 21.39
N TYR A 371 -12.92 24.79 20.24
CA TYR A 371 -12.93 26.27 20.15
C TYR A 371 -14.32 26.88 19.90
N ALA A 372 -15.24 26.15 19.27
CA ALA A 372 -16.56 26.67 18.90
C ALA A 372 -17.69 26.17 19.82
N ALA A 373 -17.51 25.03 20.48
CA ALA A 373 -18.49 24.48 21.40
C ALA A 373 -18.13 24.83 22.86
N GLU A 374 -18.42 26.05 23.30
CA GLU A 374 -18.24 26.48 24.71
C GLU A 374 -19.07 25.64 25.72
N THR A 375 -19.95 24.75 25.25
CA THR A 375 -20.99 24.06 26.03
C THR A 375 -20.98 22.53 25.94
N MET A 376 -20.09 21.90 25.17
CA MET A 376 -20.14 20.44 24.92
C MET A 376 -18.90 19.70 25.42
N GLY A 377 -18.77 19.56 26.73
CA GLY A 377 -17.85 18.60 27.36
C GLY A 377 -16.35 18.95 27.28
N PRO A 378 -15.47 18.10 27.86
CA PRO A 378 -14.03 18.31 27.83
C PRO A 378 -13.49 18.12 26.39
N PRO A 379 -12.58 19.00 25.93
CA PRO A 379 -12.12 19.02 24.54
C PRO A 379 -11.30 17.78 24.18
N VAL A 380 -11.48 17.26 22.97
CA VAL A 380 -10.62 16.21 22.40
C VAL A 380 -9.27 16.82 22.02
N SER A 381 -8.16 16.15 22.35
CA SER A 381 -6.82 16.68 22.04
C SER A 381 -6.44 16.42 20.59
N TYR A 382 -6.36 17.48 19.79
CA TYR A 382 -5.78 17.41 18.43
C TYR A 382 -4.28 17.10 18.46
N VAL A 383 -3.58 17.39 19.58
CA VAL A 383 -2.17 17.07 19.76
C VAL A 383 -1.96 15.55 19.75
N ALA A 384 -2.85 14.80 20.41
CA ALA A 384 -2.78 13.34 20.42
C ALA A 384 -2.88 12.73 19.01
N HIS A 385 -3.73 13.29 18.15
CA HIS A 385 -3.85 12.88 16.75
C HIS A 385 -2.55 13.16 15.98
N LEU A 386 -1.99 14.35 16.15
CA LEU A 386 -0.76 14.75 15.47
C LEU A 386 0.45 13.91 15.89
N THR A 387 0.68 13.74 17.20
CA THR A 387 1.83 12.97 17.69
C THR A 387 1.66 11.47 17.46
N GLY A 388 0.42 10.96 17.49
CA GLY A 388 0.09 9.62 17.04
C GLY A 388 0.41 9.40 15.55
N ALA A 389 0.02 10.33 14.67
CA ALA A 389 0.36 10.29 13.26
C ALA A 389 1.89 10.33 13.02
N LEU A 390 2.63 11.18 13.73
CA LEU A 390 4.09 11.23 13.63
C LEU A 390 4.75 9.91 14.08
N ALA A 391 4.23 9.27 15.13
CA ALA A 391 4.67 7.94 15.56
C ALA A 391 4.36 6.88 14.48
N GLY A 392 3.16 6.92 13.89
CA GLY A 392 2.80 6.01 12.81
C GLY A 392 3.62 6.19 11.55
N LEU A 393 3.95 7.42 11.18
CA LEU A 393 4.82 7.71 10.04
C LEU A 393 6.23 7.18 10.29
N THR A 394 6.80 7.42 11.48
CA THR A 394 8.16 6.97 11.82
C THR A 394 8.25 5.46 12.02
N ILE A 395 7.41 4.87 12.89
CA ILE A 395 7.40 3.43 13.17
C ILE A 395 6.86 2.63 11.99
N GLY A 396 5.88 3.13 11.26
CA GLY A 396 5.35 2.51 10.05
C GLY A 396 6.44 2.33 8.99
N LEU A 397 7.26 3.37 8.77
CA LEU A 397 8.43 3.27 7.89
C LEU A 397 9.44 2.21 8.35
N LEU A 398 9.54 1.91 9.65
CA LEU A 398 10.48 0.94 10.21
C LEU A 398 9.98 -0.51 10.25
N VAL A 399 8.67 -0.71 10.24
CA VAL A 399 8.09 -2.01 10.59
C VAL A 399 7.35 -2.62 9.42
N LEU A 400 6.81 -1.79 8.53
CA LEU A 400 6.18 -2.27 7.31
C LEU A 400 7.25 -2.88 6.38
N LYS A 401 6.91 -4.02 5.77
CA LYS A 401 7.82 -4.75 4.88
C LYS A 401 8.03 -3.90 3.62
N ASN A 402 9.23 -3.36 3.43
CA ASN A 402 9.66 -2.90 2.11
C ASN A 402 10.25 -4.09 1.36
N PHE A 403 9.63 -4.48 0.25
CA PHE A 403 10.06 -5.65 -0.53
C PHE A 403 11.26 -5.36 -1.44
N GLU A 404 11.57 -4.09 -1.71
CA GLU A 404 12.83 -3.65 -2.31
C GLU A 404 13.46 -2.57 -1.43
N GLN A 405 14.56 -2.89 -0.73
CA GLN A 405 15.29 -1.89 0.08
C GLN A 405 16.40 -1.25 -0.73
N LYS A 406 16.33 0.07 -0.96
CA LYS A 406 17.44 0.87 -1.48
C LYS A 406 18.28 1.44 -0.34
N LEU A 407 19.56 1.72 -0.59
CA LEU A 407 20.50 2.24 0.43
C LEU A 407 20.04 3.56 1.06
N HIS A 408 19.42 4.45 0.27
CA HIS A 408 18.84 5.71 0.76
C HIS A 408 17.65 5.51 1.70
N GLU A 409 16.88 4.43 1.52
CA GLU A 409 15.79 4.09 2.42
C GLU A 409 16.35 3.68 3.77
N GLN A 410 17.42 2.89 3.83
CA GLN A 410 18.05 2.50 5.10
C GLN A 410 18.53 3.69 5.93
N LEU A 411 19.02 4.77 5.30
CA LEU A 411 19.38 6.00 6.01
C LEU A 411 18.13 6.70 6.60
N LEU A 412 17.07 6.83 5.81
CA LEU A 412 15.80 7.41 6.27
C LEU A 412 15.21 6.64 7.45
N TRP A 413 15.38 5.32 7.48
CA TRP A 413 14.96 4.48 8.60
C TRP A 413 15.70 4.85 9.89
N TRP A 414 17.03 4.93 9.87
CA TRP A 414 17.81 5.30 11.06
C TRP A 414 17.50 6.71 11.54
N ILE A 415 17.28 7.66 10.61
CA ILE A 415 16.85 9.01 10.95
C ILE A 415 15.47 8.98 11.62
N ALA A 416 14.49 8.30 11.04
CA ALA A 416 13.14 8.19 11.60
C ALA A 416 13.13 7.55 12.99
N LEU A 417 13.90 6.47 13.17
CA LEU A 417 14.06 5.81 14.48
C LEU A 417 14.74 6.75 15.49
N GLY A 418 15.79 7.45 15.09
CA GLY A 418 16.52 8.40 15.94
C GLY A 418 15.62 9.54 16.40
N VAL A 419 14.84 10.13 15.49
CA VAL A 419 13.88 11.20 15.80
C VAL A 419 12.80 10.70 16.75
N TYR A 420 12.17 9.55 16.46
CA TYR A 420 11.14 8.99 17.33
C TYR A 420 11.67 8.70 18.74
N ALA A 421 12.85 8.08 18.84
CA ALA A 421 13.49 7.78 20.11
C ALA A 421 13.83 9.06 20.90
N ALA A 422 14.39 10.08 20.23
CA ALA A 422 14.72 11.36 20.85
C ALA A 422 13.47 12.07 21.40
N CYS A 423 12.39 12.16 20.62
CA CYS A 423 11.12 12.76 21.04
C CYS A 423 10.50 11.99 22.22
N THR A 424 10.51 10.66 22.17
CA THR A 424 9.97 9.81 23.24
C THR A 424 10.77 9.96 24.53
N ILE A 425 12.10 9.92 24.45
CA ILE A 425 12.99 10.12 25.60
C ILE A 425 12.79 11.51 26.19
N PHE A 426 12.73 12.55 25.35
CA PHE A 426 12.45 13.91 25.80
C PHE A 426 11.12 14.00 26.55
N ALA A 427 10.03 13.44 26.00
CA ALA A 427 8.72 13.48 26.64
C ALA A 427 8.72 12.71 27.97
N ILE A 428 9.39 11.55 28.05
CA ILE A 428 9.54 10.80 29.29
C ILE A 428 10.31 11.63 30.33
N LEU A 429 11.45 12.21 29.96
CA LEU A 429 12.23 13.07 30.85
C LEU A 429 11.44 14.30 31.29
N PHE A 430 10.66 14.91 30.39
CA PHE A 430 9.77 16.02 30.72
C PHE A 430 8.77 15.65 31.80
N ASN A 431 8.13 14.48 31.71
CA ASN A 431 7.18 14.00 32.72
C ASN A 431 7.86 13.64 34.05
N ILE A 432 9.10 13.12 34.03
CA ILE A 432 9.88 12.84 35.24
C ILE A 432 10.33 14.13 35.94
N MET A 433 10.77 15.13 35.17
CA MET A 433 11.29 16.41 35.69
C MET A 433 10.19 17.39 36.10
N ASN A 434 8.97 17.22 35.58
CA ASN A 434 7.81 18.04 35.92
C ASN A 434 6.71 17.17 36.54
N PRO A 435 6.98 16.51 37.69
CA PRO A 435 5.97 15.71 38.36
C PRO A 435 4.82 16.62 38.77
N THR A 436 3.59 16.16 38.58
CA THR A 436 2.46 16.85 39.18
C THR A 436 2.49 16.67 40.68
N VAL A 437 2.61 17.80 41.39
CA VAL A 437 2.52 17.83 42.83
C VAL A 437 1.07 17.54 43.18
N ASP A 438 0.81 16.40 43.81
CA ASP A 438 -0.47 16.14 44.45
C ASP A 438 -0.76 17.29 45.41
N PRO A 439 -1.88 18.02 45.29
CA PRO A 439 -2.26 19.06 46.24
C PRO A 439 -2.42 18.55 47.68
N ILE A 440 -2.40 17.22 47.86
CA ILE A 440 -2.60 16.50 49.12
C ILE A 440 -1.53 16.87 50.17
N GLN A 441 -0.37 17.40 49.78
CA GLN A 441 0.64 17.83 50.75
C GLN A 441 0.48 19.27 51.29
N ASN A 442 -0.49 20.04 50.81
CA ASN A 442 -0.76 21.42 51.28
C ASN A 442 -2.18 21.65 51.81
N VAL A 443 -2.90 20.59 52.21
CA VAL A 443 -4.21 20.75 52.86
C VAL A 443 -4.31 19.78 54.03
N GLY A 444 -3.63 20.14 55.12
CA GLY A 444 -4.32 20.10 56.41
C GLY A 444 -5.46 21.11 56.30
N ASP A 445 -6.68 20.65 56.54
CA ASP A 445 -7.88 21.48 56.65
C ASP A 445 -8.42 22.06 55.32
N GLY A 446 -9.15 21.21 54.60
CA GLY A 446 -10.29 21.55 53.75
C GLY A 446 -10.17 22.71 52.76
N VAL A 447 -9.56 22.49 51.59
CA VAL A 447 -9.78 23.32 50.40
C VAL A 447 -9.53 22.50 49.12
N ASN A 448 -10.56 22.26 48.30
CA ASN A 448 -10.60 22.54 46.84
C ASN A 448 -11.79 21.94 46.07
N THR A 449 -12.95 21.80 46.71
CA THR A 449 -14.21 21.64 45.96
C THR A 449 -14.54 22.89 45.12
N GLN A 450 -13.89 24.03 45.31
CA GLN A 450 -14.30 25.29 44.68
C GLN A 450 -13.82 25.46 43.22
N TYR A 451 -12.80 24.73 42.77
CA TYR A 451 -12.33 24.78 41.37
C TYR A 451 -13.13 23.87 40.42
N ILE A 452 -13.79 22.83 40.94
CA ILE A 452 -14.63 21.94 40.14
C ILE A 452 -16.05 22.52 39.97
N TYR A 453 -16.58 23.27 40.94
CA TYR A 453 -17.94 23.83 40.86
C TYR A 453 -18.04 25.08 39.98
N ASN A 454 -16.99 25.90 39.86
CA ASN A 454 -17.09 27.14 39.08
C ASN A 454 -17.08 26.95 37.55
N LYS A 455 -16.77 25.74 37.04
CA LYS A 455 -16.76 25.44 35.59
C LYS A 455 -17.93 24.56 35.15
N PHE A 456 -18.61 23.90 36.09
CA PHE A 456 -19.83 23.13 35.84
C PHE A 456 -20.93 23.75 36.70
N GLY A 457 -21.56 24.82 36.19
CA GLY A 457 -22.59 25.57 36.88
C GLY A 457 -23.81 24.72 37.22
N VAL A 458 -23.75 24.07 38.38
CA VAL A 458 -24.90 23.58 39.17
C VAL A 458 -24.78 24.17 40.57
#